data_AF-A0A368JP93-F1
#
_entry.id   AF-A0A368JP93-F1
#
_cell.length_a   1.000
_cell.length_b   1.000
_cell.length_c   1.000
_cell.angle_alpha   90.00
_cell.angle_beta   90.00
_cell.angle_gamma   90.00
#
_symmetry.space_group_name_H-M   'P 1'
#
loop_
_entity.id
_entity.type
_entity.pdbx_description
1 polymer ?
#
loop_
_entity_poly.entity_id
_entity_poly.type
_entity_poly.pdbx_seq_one_letter_code
_entity_poly.pdbx_strand_id
1 'polypeptide(L)'
;MNRPYLGEFEELVLLTVAMLNGQAYGVTILEEIEKQTGRTVSLSAIHATLQRLEEKGYLKSQMGGATAERGGRRKRFFNVTLGGTRALQEIHTTRNHLWNQIPKTGLA
;
A
#
# COMPACT_ATOMS: atom_id res chain seq x y z
N MET A 1 -0.30 -12.90 -20.25
CA MET A 1 -0.68 -12.44 -18.90
C MET A 1 0.07 -11.14 -18.62
N ASN A 2 -0.67 -10.05 -18.39
CA ASN A 2 -0.08 -8.74 -18.12
C ASN A 2 0.52 -8.78 -16.70
N ARG A 3 1.84 -8.67 -16.56
CA ARG A 3 2.47 -8.62 -15.23
C ARG A 3 1.90 -7.43 -14.45
N PRO A 4 1.61 -7.54 -13.15
CA PRO A 4 1.20 -6.41 -12.35
C PRO A 4 2.34 -5.38 -12.34
N TYR A 5 2.23 -4.32 -13.16
CA TYR A 5 3.19 -3.24 -13.17
C TYR A 5 2.83 -2.27 -12.03
N LEU A 6 3.36 -2.56 -10.85
CA LEU A 6 3.35 -1.67 -9.70
C LEU A 6 4.69 -0.96 -9.62
N GLY A 7 4.64 0.37 -9.57
CA GLY A 7 5.83 1.14 -9.20
C GLY A 7 6.22 0.85 -7.76
N GLU A 8 7.47 1.10 -7.39
CA GLU A 8 7.99 0.90 -6.02
C GLU A 8 7.11 1.54 -4.96
N PHE A 9 6.70 2.79 -5.19
CA PHE A 9 5.84 3.51 -4.25
C PHE A 9 4.40 2.95 -4.20
N GLU A 10 3.88 2.43 -5.30
CA GLU A 10 2.53 1.83 -5.32
C GLU A 10 2.52 0.49 -4.57
N GLU A 11 3.57 -0.30 -4.71
CA GLU A 11 3.76 -1.52 -3.92
C GLU A 11 3.91 -1.19 -2.44
N LEU A 12 4.70 -0.17 -2.08
CA LEU A 12 4.86 0.25 -0.69
C LEU A 12 3.52 0.66 -0.06
N VAL A 13 2.73 1.48 -0.76
CA VAL A 13 1.39 1.86 -0.31
C VAL A 13 0.48 0.64 -0.18
N LEU A 14 0.50 -0.29 -1.14
CA LEU A 14 -0.32 -1.49 -1.12
C LEU A 14 0.06 -2.43 0.04
N LEU A 15 1.35 -2.60 0.33
CA LEU A 15 1.86 -3.34 1.49
C LEU A 15 1.38 -2.70 2.81
N THR A 16 1.50 -1.39 2.93
CA THR A 16 1.04 -0.68 4.14
C THR A 16 -0.47 -0.82 4.35
N VAL A 17 -1.27 -0.74 3.28
CA VAL A 17 -2.73 -0.97 3.38
C VAL A 17 -3.04 -2.41 3.79
N ALA A 18 -2.30 -3.40 3.27
CA ALA A 18 -2.45 -4.80 3.68
C ALA A 18 -2.14 -4.99 5.17
N MET A 19 -1.05 -4.39 5.65
CA MET A 19 -0.59 -4.51 7.02
C MET A 19 -1.54 -3.85 8.02
N LEU A 20 -2.13 -2.70 7.67
CA LEU A 20 -3.08 -1.97 8.53
C LEU A 20 -4.46 -2.64 8.64
N ASN A 21 -4.73 -3.71 7.87
CA ASN A 21 -5.86 -4.62 8.03
C ASN A 21 -7.21 -3.94 8.40
N GLY A 22 -7.72 -3.09 7.51
CA GLY A 22 -9.01 -2.40 7.70
C GLY A 22 -8.95 -1.08 8.46
N GLN A 23 -7.80 -0.72 9.01
CA GLN A 23 -7.57 0.59 9.64
C GLN A 23 -6.90 1.59 8.69
N ALA A 24 -6.67 1.23 7.43
CA ALA A 24 -5.92 2.05 6.48
C ALA A 24 -6.73 3.25 5.98
N TYR A 25 -6.33 4.47 6.36
CA TYR A 25 -6.74 5.72 5.71
C TYR A 25 -5.52 6.62 5.48
N GLY A 26 -5.68 7.69 4.70
CA GLY A 26 -4.55 8.47 4.18
C GLY A 26 -3.49 8.85 5.21
N VAL A 27 -3.90 9.31 6.40
CA VAL A 27 -2.98 9.71 7.47
C VAL A 27 -2.25 8.51 8.08
N THR A 28 -2.95 7.42 8.42
CA THR A 28 -2.28 6.24 9.03
C THR A 28 -1.31 5.58 8.04
N ILE A 29 -1.62 5.61 6.75
CA ILE A 29 -0.74 5.07 5.71
C ILE A 29 0.53 5.92 5.60
N LEU A 30 0.38 7.25 5.64
CA LEU A 30 1.51 8.17 5.62
C LEU A 30 2.43 7.96 6.83
N GLU A 31 1.86 7.98 8.04
CA GLU A 31 2.60 7.79 9.29
C GLU A 31 3.36 6.46 9.30
N GLU A 32 2.73 5.40 8.81
CA GLU A 32 3.34 4.07 8.80
C GLU A 32 4.42 3.93 7.73
N ILE A 33 4.27 4.56 6.55
CA ILE A 33 5.34 4.61 5.55
C ILE A 33 6.55 5.37 6.10
N GLU A 34 6.33 6.55 6.71
CA GLU A 34 7.41 7.33 7.30
C GLU A 34 8.14 6.54 8.39
N LYS A 35 7.40 5.85 9.25
CA LYS A 35 7.94 5.02 10.32
C LYS A 35 8.76 3.84 9.81
N GLN A 36 8.30 3.14 8.77
CA GLN A 36 8.93 1.91 8.28
C GLN A 36 10.13 2.18 7.36
N THR A 37 10.09 3.28 6.60
CA THR A 37 11.11 3.54 5.57
C THR A 37 11.95 4.80 5.83
N GLY A 38 11.58 5.64 6.81
CA GLY A 38 12.22 6.94 7.05
C GLY A 38 12.03 7.95 5.91
N ARG A 39 11.13 7.69 4.95
CA ARG A 39 10.92 8.56 3.78
C ARG A 39 9.78 9.51 4.05
N THR A 40 10.04 10.82 4.02
CA THR A 40 8.98 11.83 4.05
C THR A 40 8.17 11.79 2.76
N VAL A 41 6.85 11.66 2.88
CA VAL A 41 5.92 11.57 1.76
C VAL A 41 4.76 12.52 1.97
N SER A 42 4.22 13.09 0.89
CA SER A 42 3.07 13.98 1.00
C SER A 42 1.76 13.19 1.07
N LEU A 43 0.80 13.69 1.84
CA LEU A 43 -0.55 13.12 1.90
C LEU A 43 -1.24 13.12 0.52
N SER A 44 -0.94 14.10 -0.33
CA SER A 44 -1.43 14.15 -1.71
C SER A 44 -0.88 13.01 -2.58
N ALA A 45 0.40 12.66 -2.44
CA ALA A 45 1.00 11.53 -3.15
C ALA A 45 0.38 10.19 -2.70
N ILE A 46 0.09 10.04 -1.40
CA ILE A 46 -0.65 8.89 -0.86
C ILE A 46 -2.04 8.80 -1.49
N HIS A 47 -2.82 9.90 -1.49
CA HIS A 47 -4.15 9.90 -2.08
C HIS A 47 -4.16 9.60 -3.58
N ALA A 48 -3.25 10.19 -4.35
CA ALA A 48 -3.13 9.91 -5.78
C ALA A 48 -2.78 8.43 -6.02
N THR A 49 -1.94 7.83 -5.17
CA THR A 49 -1.55 6.42 -5.29
C THR A 49 -2.67 5.47 -4.89
N LEU A 50 -3.40 5.77 -3.82
CA LEU A 50 -4.59 5.02 -3.41
C LEU A 50 -5.65 4.99 -4.51
N GLN A 51 -5.88 6.13 -5.17
CA GLN A 51 -6.78 6.22 -6.31
C GLN A 51 -6.31 5.32 -7.46
N ARG A 52 -5.05 5.40 -7.87
CA ARG A 52 -4.51 4.54 -8.95
C ARG A 52 -4.60 3.04 -8.60
N LEU A 53 -4.34 2.68 -7.35
CA LEU A 53 -4.44 1.29 -6.90
C LEU A 53 -5.89 0.79 -6.86
N GLU A 54 -6.85 1.65 -6.56
CA GLU A 54 -8.29 1.36 -6.65
C GLU A 54 -8.74 1.23 -8.12
N GLU A 55 -8.29 2.12 -9.01
CA GLU A 55 -8.52 2.05 -10.46
C GLU A 55 -7.93 0.76 -11.08
N LYS A 56 -6.77 0.31 -10.58
CA LYS A 56 -6.16 -0.99 -10.93
C LYS A 56 -6.91 -2.20 -10.34
N GLY A 57 -7.89 -1.98 -9.46
CA GLY A 57 -8.64 -3.04 -8.79
C GLY A 57 -7.89 -3.75 -7.66
N TYR A 58 -6.77 -3.18 -7.18
CA TYR A 58 -5.98 -3.76 -6.09
C TYR A 58 -6.44 -3.32 -4.70
N LEU A 59 -7.12 -2.18 -4.63
CA LEU A 59 -7.78 -1.69 -3.43
C LEU A 59 -9.27 -1.52 -3.65
N LYS A 60 -10.02 -1.54 -2.54
CA LYS A 60 -11.40 -1.06 -2.46
C LYS A 60 -11.51 -0.09 -1.30
N SER A 61 -12.27 0.98 -1.48
CA SER A 61 -12.51 1.96 -0.43
C SER A 61 -13.95 1.96 0.09
N GLN A 62 -14.11 2.42 1.32
CA GLN A 62 -15.39 2.68 1.95
C GLN A 62 -15.31 3.92 2.83
N MET A 63 -16.38 4.71 2.84
CA MET A 63 -16.50 5.83 3.77
C MET A 63 -16.89 5.29 5.15
N GLY A 64 -16.24 5.76 6.21
CA GLY A 64 -16.52 5.37 7.58
C GLY A 64 -16.08 6.43 8.60
N GLY A 65 -16.07 6.06 9.88
CA GLY A 65 -15.55 6.92 10.96
C GLY A 65 -16.49 8.03 11.44
N ALA A 66 -17.78 7.99 11.05
CA ALA A 66 -18.81 8.78 11.72
C ALA A 66 -19.31 8.01 12.94
N THR A 67 -18.60 8.08 14.07
CA THR A 67 -19.27 7.86 15.35
C THR A 67 -20.19 9.05 15.63
N ALA A 68 -21.35 8.79 16.23
CA ALA A 68 -22.46 9.73 16.42
C ALA A 68 -22.18 10.92 17.36
N GLU A 69 -20.92 11.22 17.63
CA GLU A 69 -20.51 12.43 18.34
C GLU A 69 -20.36 13.56 17.33
N ARG A 70 -21.16 14.61 17.52
CA ARG A 70 -21.27 15.79 16.65
C ARG A 70 -19.88 16.27 16.19
N GLY A 71 -19.61 16.18 14.88
CA GLY A 71 -18.43 16.79 14.25
C GLY A 71 -17.37 15.84 13.68
N GLY A 72 -17.55 14.52 13.78
CA GLY A 72 -16.60 13.56 13.20
C GLY A 72 -16.49 13.68 11.67
N ARG A 73 -15.32 14.11 11.17
CA ARG A 73 -15.03 14.15 9.73
C ARG A 73 -15.04 12.72 9.17
N ARG A 74 -15.84 12.47 8.13
CA ARG A 74 -15.85 11.19 7.42
C ARG A 74 -14.45 10.85 6.91
N LYS A 75 -14.00 9.63 7.19
CA LYS A 75 -12.73 9.07 6.71
C LYS A 75 -13.01 8.08 5.58
N ARG A 76 -12.09 8.00 4.62
CA ARG A 76 -12.12 6.94 3.58
C ARG A 76 -11.12 5.87 3.98
N PHE A 77 -11.63 4.67 4.25
CA PHE A 77 -10.83 3.50 4.59
C PHE A 77 -10.59 2.66 3.36
N PHE A 78 -9.42 2.05 3.26
CA PHE A 78 -9.00 1.21 2.15
C PHE A 78 -8.71 -0.21 2.63
N ASN A 79 -9.06 -1.19 1.80
CA ASN A 79 -8.76 -2.59 2.02
C ASN A 79 -8.20 -3.20 0.73
N VAL A 80 -7.28 -4.14 0.89
CA VAL A 80 -6.72 -4.89 -0.24
C VAL A 80 -7.78 -5.83 -0.80
N THR A 81 -7.86 -5.91 -2.14
CA THR A 81 -8.71 -6.88 -2.84
C THR A 81 -7.94 -8.19 -3.03
N LEU A 82 -8.64 -9.26 -3.45
CA LEU A 82 -7.97 -10.49 -3.86
C LEU A 82 -6.94 -10.25 -4.98
N GLY A 83 -7.22 -9.33 -5.90
CA GLY A 83 -6.29 -8.95 -6.96
C GLY A 83 -5.03 -8.27 -6.40
N GLY A 84 -5.19 -7.36 -5.44
CA GLY A 84 -4.06 -6.71 -4.77
C GLY A 84 -3.21 -7.69 -3.98
N THR A 85 -3.83 -8.65 -3.28
CA THR A 85 -3.10 -9.70 -2.55
C THR A 85 -2.27 -10.56 -3.50
N ARG A 86 -2.83 -10.99 -4.63
CA ARG A 86 -2.09 -11.75 -5.66
C ARG A 86 -0.93 -10.95 -6.23
N ALA A 87 -1.15 -9.67 -6.55
CA ALA A 87 -0.10 -8.79 -7.04
C ALA A 87 1.07 -8.69 -6.06
N LEU A 88 0.80 -8.52 -4.75
CA LEU A 88 1.84 -8.51 -3.72
C LEU A 88 2.60 -9.84 -3.63
N GLN A 89 1.90 -10.97 -3.70
CA GLN A 89 2.52 -12.31 -3.67
C GLN A 89 3.46 -12.53 -4.86
N GLU A 90 3.04 -12.15 -6.07
CA GLU A 90 3.86 -12.26 -7.29
C GLU A 90 5.12 -11.39 -7.21
N ILE A 91 4.97 -10.15 -6.75
CA ILE A 91 6.09 -9.22 -6.60
C ILE A 91 7.07 -9.71 -5.53
N HIS A 92 6.58 -10.11 -4.36
CA HIS A 92 7.39 -10.65 -3.28
C HIS A 92 8.18 -11.88 -3.73
N THR A 93 7.52 -12.81 -4.43
CA THR A 93 8.17 -14.02 -4.95
C THR A 93 9.29 -13.68 -5.93
N THR A 94 9.01 -12.77 -6.88
CA THR A 94 9.98 -12.36 -7.90
C THR A 94 11.18 -11.65 -7.27
N ARG A 95 10.93 -10.70 -6.35
CA ARG A 95 11.98 -9.93 -5.68
C ARG A 95 12.87 -10.81 -4.82
N ASN A 96 12.28 -11.70 -4.02
CA ASN A 96 13.07 -12.63 -3.19
C ASN A 96 13.87 -13.62 -4.04
N HIS A 97 13.31 -14.08 -5.16
CA HIS A 97 14.06 -14.93 -6.08
C HIS A 97 15.31 -14.22 -6.61
N LEU A 98 15.17 -12.98 -7.07
CA LEU A 98 16.31 -12.17 -7.53
C LEU A 98 17.31 -11.89 -6.40
N TRP A 99 16.81 -11.53 -5.21
CA TRP A 99 17.65 -11.29 -4.03
C TRP A 99 18.52 -12.51 -3.69
N ASN A 100 17.92 -13.70 -3.70
CA ASN A 100 18.61 -14.94 -3.39
C ASN A 100 19.64 -15.35 -4.45
N GLN A 101 19.59 -14.76 -5.66
CA GLN A 101 20.57 -14.98 -6.72
C GLN A 101 21.73 -13.99 -6.69
N ILE A 102 21.70 -12.97 -5.82
CA ILE A 102 22.80 -12.00 -5.70
C ILE A 102 24.06 -12.75 -5.20
N PRO A 103 25.18 -12.72 -5.95
CA PRO A 103 26.43 -13.31 -5.49
C PRO A 103 26.89 -12.68 -4.17
N LYS A 104 27.23 -13.51 -3.19
CA LYS A 104 27.68 -13.06 -1.85
C LYS A 104 28.95 -12.21 -1.88
N THR A 105 29.70 -12.22 -2.98
CA THR A 105 30.88 -11.38 -3.20
C THR A 105 30.55 -9.91 -3.45
N GLY A 106 29.28 -9.54 -3.69
CA GLY A 106 28.83 -8.16 -3.94
C GLY A 106 28.03 -7.52 -2.81
N LEU A 107 27.81 -8.22 -1.69
CA LEU A 107 27.12 -7.71 -0.50
C LEU A 107 28.14 -7.66 0.64
N ALA A 108 28.97 -6.61 0.64
CA ALA A 108 29.80 -6.24 1.77
C ALA A 108 29.02 -5.32 2.71
#